data_AF-A0A2P6C8L2-F1
#
_entry.id   AF-A0A2P6C8L2-F1
#
_cell.length_a   1.000
_cell.length_b   1.000
_cell.length_c   1.000
_cell.angle_alpha   90.00
_cell.angle_beta   90.00
_cell.angle_gamma   90.00
#
_symmetry.space_group_name_H-M   'P 1'
#
loop_
_entity.id
_entity.type
_entity.pdbx_description
1 polymer ?
#
loop_
_entity_poly.entity_id
_entity_poly.type
_entity_poly.pdbx_seq_one_letter_code
_entity_poly.pdbx_strand_id
1 'polypeptide(L)'
;MNIENRTKLEEWLDQNYWFEDGFISEINDSKNGLEIVVGYQTVGTYVAGEKQELKEFSLKPIGLTNWTYKKEQFSPTKESCINRIDLTERGIGLKFDTESVFELNCESIEISEPKITQTYTKPWISNREIYITATEKEVPTAKYWIEQFEKNGIETGFRYFESELIQSEKVPYPDYSGYFIQILNKISETQKGLFFKFVGIEKGELRIGFENGDENKELFKIVQLIVSNWKNTTINSGNVKFLGKEFKEFLENGIYPERIEKIKNVW
;
A
#
# COMPACT_ATOMS: atom_id res chain seq x y z
N MET A 1 -25.48 9.76 -19.76
CA MET A 1 -26.45 10.58 -19.01
C MET A 1 -25.96 12.02 -18.94
N ASN A 2 -26.83 13.02 -19.18
CA ASN A 2 -26.47 14.43 -18.99
C ASN A 2 -26.95 14.95 -17.63
N ILE A 3 -26.05 15.54 -16.84
CA ILE A 3 -26.30 16.11 -15.52
C ILE A 3 -26.34 17.63 -15.64
N GLU A 4 -27.54 18.20 -15.56
CA GLU A 4 -27.81 19.64 -15.80
C GLU A 4 -28.16 20.40 -14.52
N ASN A 5 -28.15 19.72 -13.38
CA ASN A 5 -28.39 20.36 -12.08
C ASN A 5 -27.71 19.58 -10.96
N ARG A 6 -27.54 20.27 -9.83
CA ARG A 6 -26.87 19.74 -8.64
C ARG A 6 -27.56 18.50 -8.07
N THR A 7 -28.89 18.49 -7.97
CA THR A 7 -29.64 17.36 -7.39
C THR A 7 -29.38 16.06 -8.16
N LYS A 8 -29.39 16.10 -9.49
CA LYS A 8 -29.04 14.92 -10.30
C LYS A 8 -27.59 14.48 -10.12
N LEU A 9 -26.67 15.43 -9.91
CA LEU A 9 -25.26 15.10 -9.64
C LEU A 9 -25.12 14.41 -8.28
N GLU A 10 -25.83 14.91 -7.26
CA GLU A 10 -25.91 14.32 -5.93
C GLU A 10 -26.49 12.91 -5.98
N GLU A 11 -27.63 12.72 -6.65
CA GLU A 11 -28.24 11.40 -6.85
C GLU A 11 -27.29 10.42 -7.55
N TRP A 12 -26.51 10.89 -8.53
CA TRP A 12 -25.53 10.05 -9.21
C TRP A 12 -24.36 9.66 -8.30
N LEU A 13 -23.86 10.58 -7.46
CA LEU A 13 -22.84 10.27 -6.46
C LEU A 13 -23.37 9.28 -5.43
N ASP A 14 -24.61 9.46 -4.94
CA ASP A 14 -25.25 8.54 -4.00
C ASP A 14 -25.43 7.13 -4.59
N GLN A 15 -25.80 7.04 -5.88
CA GLN A 15 -25.88 5.76 -6.58
C GLN A 15 -24.51 5.10 -6.81
N ASN A 16 -23.43 5.87 -6.72
CA ASN A 16 -22.05 5.46 -6.97
C ASN A 16 -21.14 5.78 -5.77
N TYR A 17 -21.64 5.56 -4.56
CA TYR A 17 -20.98 5.92 -3.28
C TYR A 17 -19.60 5.27 -3.04
N TRP A 18 -19.19 4.31 -3.87
CA TRP A 18 -17.89 3.62 -3.77
C TRP A 18 -16.68 4.46 -4.20
N PHE A 19 -16.87 5.72 -4.60
CA PHE A 19 -15.75 6.62 -4.88
C PHE A 19 -14.89 6.95 -3.65
N GLU A 20 -15.33 6.63 -2.43
CA GLU A 20 -14.51 6.72 -1.22
C GLU A 20 -13.32 5.74 -1.21
N ASP A 21 -13.37 4.72 -2.07
CA ASP A 21 -12.29 3.75 -2.29
C ASP A 21 -12.00 3.61 -3.80
N GLY A 22 -12.20 4.72 -4.52
CA GLY A 22 -12.09 4.80 -5.97
C GLY A 22 -10.71 5.21 -6.46
N PHE A 23 -10.63 5.50 -7.76
CA PHE A 23 -9.44 6.02 -8.42
C PHE A 23 -9.82 6.94 -9.60
N ILE A 24 -8.84 7.69 -10.08
CA ILE A 24 -8.91 8.45 -11.33
C ILE A 24 -7.92 7.83 -12.30
N SER A 25 -8.40 7.10 -13.30
CA SER A 25 -7.53 6.39 -14.23
C SER A 25 -6.94 7.29 -15.31
N GLU A 26 -7.65 8.36 -15.68
CA GLU A 26 -7.22 9.27 -16.74
C GLU A 26 -7.79 10.67 -16.54
N ILE A 27 -6.99 11.69 -16.86
CA ILE A 27 -7.43 13.07 -17.04
C ILE A 27 -6.89 13.56 -18.37
N ASN A 28 -7.79 13.78 -19.33
CA ASN A 28 -7.49 14.33 -20.63
C ASN A 28 -7.91 15.79 -20.67
N ASP A 29 -6.94 16.68 -20.48
CA ASP A 29 -7.11 18.12 -20.62
C ASP A 29 -6.53 18.54 -21.98
N SER A 30 -7.41 18.63 -22.99
CA SER A 30 -7.02 18.91 -24.37
C SER A 30 -7.84 20.05 -24.96
N LYS A 31 -7.45 20.53 -26.15
CA LYS A 31 -8.22 21.52 -26.91
C LYS A 31 -9.64 21.07 -27.25
N ASN A 32 -9.90 19.77 -27.23
CA ASN A 32 -11.21 19.18 -27.55
C ASN A 32 -12.13 19.10 -26.33
N GLY A 33 -11.67 19.56 -25.16
CA GLY A 33 -12.41 19.51 -23.90
C GLY A 33 -11.68 18.71 -22.83
N LEU A 34 -12.22 18.82 -21.62
CA LEU A 34 -11.78 18.06 -20.45
C LEU A 34 -12.59 16.76 -20.38
N GLU A 35 -11.88 15.65 -20.14
CA GLU A 35 -12.47 14.35 -19.84
C GLU A 35 -11.75 13.74 -18.64
N ILE A 36 -12.51 13.28 -17.65
CA ILE A 36 -11.98 12.66 -16.43
C ILE A 36 -12.57 11.25 -16.34
N VAL A 37 -11.72 10.23 -16.24
CA VAL A 37 -12.17 8.86 -16.06
C VAL A 37 -11.99 8.48 -14.59
N VAL A 38 -13.11 8.26 -13.91
CA VAL A 38 -13.17 7.86 -12.50
C VAL A 38 -13.68 6.43 -12.40
N GLY A 39 -13.24 5.67 -11.42
CA GLY A 39 -13.73 4.32 -11.23
C GLY A 39 -13.55 3.80 -9.81
N TYR A 40 -14.11 2.63 -9.57
CA TYR A 40 -13.96 1.88 -8.32
C TYR A 40 -14.10 0.38 -8.59
N GLN A 41 -13.66 -0.43 -7.64
CA GLN A 41 -13.77 -1.89 -7.69
C GLN A 41 -15.18 -2.33 -7.26
N THR A 42 -15.82 -3.21 -8.03
CA THR A 42 -17.15 -3.78 -7.71
C THR A 42 -17.09 -5.22 -7.23
N VAL A 43 -16.05 -5.96 -7.62
CA VAL A 43 -15.84 -7.38 -7.27
C VAL A 43 -14.36 -7.65 -7.06
N GLY A 44 -14.02 -8.54 -6.13
CA GLY A 44 -12.66 -9.03 -5.91
C GLY A 44 -12.12 -8.69 -4.52
N THR A 45 -10.83 -8.89 -4.32
CA THR A 45 -10.11 -8.47 -3.12
C THR A 45 -8.86 -7.69 -3.50
N TYR A 46 -8.24 -7.03 -2.52
CA TYR A 46 -6.97 -6.34 -2.72
C TYR A 46 -5.76 -7.30 -2.79
N VAL A 47 -5.95 -8.62 -2.69
CA VAL A 47 -4.85 -9.60 -2.77
C VAL A 47 -4.31 -9.68 -4.20
N ALA A 48 -2.99 -9.52 -4.35
CA ALA A 48 -2.34 -9.52 -5.64
C ALA A 48 -2.61 -10.80 -6.45
N GLY A 49 -2.99 -10.62 -7.71
CA GLY A 49 -3.25 -11.70 -8.65
C GLY A 49 -4.64 -12.34 -8.55
N GLU A 50 -5.49 -11.89 -7.63
CA GLU A 50 -6.90 -12.28 -7.64
C GLU A 50 -7.67 -11.52 -8.71
N LYS A 51 -8.77 -12.11 -9.20
CA LYS A 51 -9.65 -11.47 -10.18
C LYS A 51 -10.40 -10.32 -9.52
N GLN A 52 -10.54 -9.23 -10.26
CA GLN A 52 -11.35 -8.10 -9.85
C GLN A 52 -12.17 -7.57 -11.03
N GLU A 53 -13.22 -6.82 -10.69
CA GLU A 53 -14.03 -6.07 -11.63
C GLU A 53 -13.94 -4.59 -11.29
N LEU A 54 -13.60 -3.77 -12.30
CA LEU A 54 -13.55 -2.32 -12.20
C LEU A 54 -14.72 -1.71 -12.97
N LYS A 55 -15.37 -0.72 -12.36
CA LYS A 55 -16.43 0.07 -12.97
C LYS A 55 -15.94 1.49 -13.17
N GLU A 56 -15.77 1.91 -14.42
CA GLU A 56 -15.23 3.22 -14.80
C GLU A 56 -16.30 4.07 -15.50
N PHE A 57 -16.32 5.36 -15.20
CA PHE A 57 -17.17 6.38 -15.80
C PHE A 57 -16.30 7.48 -16.42
N SER A 58 -16.64 7.89 -17.64
CA SER A 58 -16.09 9.10 -18.23
C SER A 58 -16.99 10.30 -17.87
N LEU A 59 -16.39 11.33 -17.30
CA LEU A 59 -17.02 12.60 -16.93
C LEU A 59 -16.52 13.68 -17.88
N LYS A 60 -17.45 14.28 -18.63
CA LYS A 60 -17.17 15.35 -19.60
C LYS A 60 -17.90 16.63 -19.19
N PRO A 61 -17.23 17.56 -18.47
CA PRO A 61 -17.83 18.83 -18.14
C PRO A 61 -18.03 19.70 -19.39
N ILE A 62 -19.19 20.35 -19.47
CA ILE A 62 -19.59 21.28 -20.54
C ILE A 62 -19.74 22.67 -19.91
N GLY A 63 -19.24 23.71 -20.58
CA GLY A 63 -19.25 25.07 -20.04
C GLY A 63 -18.36 25.19 -18.78
N LEU A 64 -17.13 24.67 -18.85
CA LEU A 64 -16.17 24.69 -17.75
C LEU A 64 -15.90 26.13 -17.29
N THR A 65 -16.22 26.44 -16.03
CA THR A 65 -16.03 27.76 -15.41
C THR A 65 -14.85 27.79 -14.44
N ASN A 66 -14.50 26.63 -13.87
CA ASN A 66 -13.35 26.47 -12.98
C ASN A 66 -12.71 25.10 -13.18
N TRP A 67 -11.38 25.06 -13.15
CA TRP A 67 -10.59 23.83 -13.16
C TRP A 67 -9.24 24.09 -12.49
N THR A 68 -8.97 23.37 -11.40
CA THR A 68 -7.80 23.66 -10.54
C THR A 68 -6.75 22.56 -10.53
N TYR A 69 -6.92 21.50 -11.33
CA TYR A 69 -5.98 20.40 -11.41
C TYR A 69 -4.61 20.86 -11.94
N LYS A 70 -3.56 20.29 -11.36
CA LYS A 70 -2.17 20.51 -11.76
C LYS A 70 -1.49 19.17 -11.92
N LYS A 71 -1.02 18.89 -13.14
CA LYS A 71 -0.39 17.61 -13.50
C LYS A 71 0.85 17.30 -12.65
N GLU A 72 1.53 18.33 -12.16
CA GLU A 72 2.71 18.19 -11.31
C GLU A 72 2.39 17.73 -9.88
N GLN A 73 1.12 17.84 -9.47
CA GLN A 73 0.68 17.55 -8.10
C GLN A 73 -0.09 16.24 -7.97
N PHE A 74 -0.64 15.71 -9.05
CA PHE A 74 -1.35 14.44 -9.07
C PHE A 74 -1.21 13.81 -10.45
N SER A 75 -0.93 12.50 -10.49
CA SER A 75 -0.86 11.72 -11.72
C SER A 75 -1.98 10.67 -11.71
N PRO A 76 -2.96 10.76 -12.63
CA PRO A 76 -4.04 9.79 -12.73
C PRO A 76 -3.50 8.42 -13.10
N THR A 77 -3.80 7.44 -12.27
CA THR A 77 -3.59 6.02 -12.57
C THR A 77 -4.66 5.21 -11.82
N LYS A 78 -4.86 3.95 -12.23
CA LYS A 78 -5.77 3.04 -11.52
C LYS A 78 -5.31 2.70 -10.09
N GLU A 79 -4.05 3.01 -9.77
CA GLU A 79 -3.43 2.83 -8.47
C GLU A 79 -3.49 4.11 -7.61
N SER A 80 -3.80 5.25 -8.20
CA SER A 80 -3.98 6.51 -7.49
C SER A 80 -5.33 6.50 -6.79
N CYS A 81 -5.34 5.99 -5.56
CA CYS A 81 -6.53 6.02 -4.71
C CYS A 81 -6.98 7.46 -4.50
N ILE A 82 -8.29 7.66 -4.55
CA ILE A 82 -8.92 8.89 -4.09
C ILE A 82 -9.65 8.62 -2.79
N ASN A 83 -9.69 9.62 -1.91
CA ASN A 83 -10.40 9.52 -0.65
C ASN A 83 -11.91 9.68 -0.84
N ARG A 84 -12.33 10.47 -1.85
CA ARG A 84 -13.73 10.73 -2.21
C ARG A 84 -13.85 11.65 -3.43
N ILE A 85 -15.04 11.68 -3.99
CA ILE A 85 -15.52 12.72 -4.90
C ILE A 85 -16.75 13.36 -4.26
N ASP A 86 -16.65 14.66 -3.99
CA ASP A 86 -17.72 15.45 -3.37
C ASP A 86 -18.29 16.49 -4.34
N LEU A 87 -19.46 17.02 -4.02
CA LEU A 87 -19.99 18.22 -4.66
C LEU A 87 -19.19 19.45 -4.20
N THR A 88 -18.97 20.41 -5.11
CA THR A 88 -18.51 21.75 -4.71
C THR A 88 -19.61 22.50 -3.94
N GLU A 89 -19.31 23.64 -3.32
CA GLU A 89 -20.29 24.36 -2.49
C GLU A 89 -21.48 24.93 -3.29
N ARG A 90 -21.29 25.26 -4.57
CA ARG A 90 -22.31 25.92 -5.41
C ARG A 90 -22.26 25.43 -6.85
N GLY A 91 -23.42 25.38 -7.50
CA GLY A 91 -23.54 25.00 -8.90
C GLY A 91 -23.35 23.50 -9.14
N ILE A 92 -22.92 23.16 -10.36
CA ILE A 92 -22.63 21.80 -10.81
C ILE A 92 -21.11 21.67 -10.87
N GLY A 93 -20.56 21.03 -9.85
CA GLY A 93 -19.12 20.87 -9.71
C GLY A 93 -18.76 19.70 -8.83
N LEU A 94 -17.56 19.19 -9.07
CA LEU A 94 -16.98 18.06 -8.35
C LEU A 94 -15.65 18.48 -7.72
N LYS A 95 -15.44 18.01 -6.50
CA LYS A 95 -14.21 18.12 -5.74
C LYS A 95 -13.60 16.74 -5.58
N PHE A 96 -12.37 16.59 -6.03
CA PHE A 96 -11.63 15.33 -5.98
C PHE A 96 -10.64 15.41 -4.83
N ASP A 97 -10.85 14.57 -3.83
CA ASP A 97 -9.98 14.46 -2.67
C ASP A 97 -8.91 13.40 -2.96
N THR A 98 -7.76 13.88 -3.44
CA THR A 98 -6.58 13.06 -3.77
C THR A 98 -5.38 13.57 -2.96
N GLU A 99 -4.16 13.08 -3.24
CA GLU A 99 -2.92 13.68 -2.67
C GLU A 99 -2.84 15.20 -2.89
N SER A 100 -3.43 15.69 -3.98
CA SER A 100 -3.69 17.11 -4.21
C SER A 100 -5.17 17.32 -4.50
N VAL A 101 -5.84 18.13 -3.69
CA VAL A 101 -7.26 18.43 -3.87
C VAL A 101 -7.44 19.33 -5.08
N PHE A 102 -8.34 18.95 -5.98
CA PHE A 102 -8.73 19.80 -7.12
C PHE A 102 -10.23 19.77 -7.38
N GLU A 103 -10.71 20.80 -8.06
CA GLU A 103 -12.12 21.06 -8.26
C GLU A 103 -12.40 21.40 -9.72
N LEU A 104 -13.60 21.00 -10.18
CA LEU A 104 -14.19 21.48 -11.41
C LEU A 104 -15.56 22.11 -11.12
N ASN A 105 -15.89 23.18 -11.83
CA ASN A 105 -17.25 23.72 -11.90
C ASN A 105 -17.61 23.94 -13.36
N CYS A 106 -18.87 23.67 -13.72
CA CYS A 106 -19.34 23.66 -15.10
C CYS A 106 -20.85 23.93 -15.19
N GLU A 107 -21.37 24.05 -16.41
CA GLU A 107 -22.80 24.22 -16.68
C GLU A 107 -23.54 22.88 -16.69
N SER A 108 -22.89 21.81 -17.14
CA SER A 108 -23.41 20.44 -17.08
C SER A 108 -22.28 19.42 -17.16
N ILE A 109 -22.55 18.17 -16.78
CA ILE A 109 -21.60 17.05 -16.92
C ILE A 109 -22.26 15.93 -17.72
N GLU A 110 -21.67 15.57 -18.86
CA GLU A 110 -22.01 14.34 -19.55
C GLU A 110 -21.25 13.18 -18.91
N ILE A 111 -21.98 12.19 -18.41
CA ILE A 111 -21.45 10.98 -17.79
C ILE A 111 -21.72 9.80 -18.72
N SER A 112 -20.69 9.03 -19.07
CA SER A 112 -20.86 7.84 -19.90
C SER A 112 -21.64 6.73 -19.19
N GLU A 113 -22.15 5.76 -19.96
CA GLU A 113 -22.45 4.45 -19.38
C GLU A 113 -21.17 3.86 -18.77
N PRO A 114 -21.26 3.12 -17.65
CA PRO A 114 -20.09 2.57 -17.02
C PRO A 114 -19.42 1.52 -17.91
N LYS A 115 -18.10 1.63 -18.06
CA LYS A 115 -17.28 0.58 -18.63
C LYS A 115 -16.92 -0.41 -17.51
N ILE A 116 -17.33 -1.66 -17.69
CA ILE A 116 -16.94 -2.76 -16.79
C ILE A 116 -15.72 -3.46 -17.37
N THR A 117 -14.64 -3.52 -16.60
CA THR A 117 -13.40 -4.20 -16.98
C THR A 117 -13.11 -5.32 -16.00
N GLN A 118 -13.01 -6.55 -16.49
CA GLN A 118 -12.49 -7.67 -15.72
C GLN A 118 -10.98 -7.71 -15.84
N THR A 119 -10.29 -7.68 -14.71
CA THR A 119 -8.82 -7.68 -14.64
C THR A 119 -8.38 -8.43 -13.38
N TYR A 120 -7.13 -8.27 -13.00
CA TYR A 120 -6.57 -8.83 -11.78
C TYR A 120 -6.09 -7.70 -10.87
N THR A 121 -5.93 -7.97 -9.58
CA THR A 121 -5.33 -7.01 -8.64
C THR A 121 -3.82 -6.94 -8.81
N LYS A 122 -3.30 -5.74 -9.10
CA LYS A 122 -1.87 -5.50 -9.32
C LYS A 122 -1.05 -5.78 -8.06
N PRO A 123 0.14 -6.37 -8.19
CA PRO A 123 1.04 -6.53 -7.06
C PRO A 123 1.62 -5.19 -6.64
N TRP A 124 1.61 -4.96 -5.33
CA TRP A 124 2.27 -3.85 -4.66
C TRP A 124 3.06 -4.40 -3.48
N ILE A 125 4.34 -4.00 -3.41
CA ILE A 125 5.27 -4.43 -2.37
C ILE A 125 5.49 -3.28 -1.41
N SER A 126 5.32 -3.56 -0.12
CA SER A 126 5.64 -2.59 0.91
C SER A 126 7.14 -2.45 1.06
N ASN A 127 7.62 -1.22 0.97
CA ASN A 127 9.01 -0.87 1.19
C ASN A 127 9.31 -0.49 2.65
N ARG A 128 8.31 -0.63 3.54
CA ARG A 128 8.35 -0.21 4.94
C ARG A 128 8.00 -1.34 5.91
N GLU A 129 7.15 -2.28 5.53
CA GLU A 129 6.72 -3.35 6.44
C GLU A 129 6.56 -4.71 5.77
N ILE A 130 6.73 -5.76 6.56
CA ILE A 130 6.44 -7.15 6.18
C ILE A 130 5.79 -7.88 7.35
N TYR A 131 4.94 -8.86 7.04
CA TYR A 131 4.29 -9.72 8.02
C TYR A 131 4.61 -11.17 7.74
N ILE A 132 5.12 -11.86 8.75
CA ILE A 132 5.64 -13.21 8.65
C ILE A 132 4.71 -14.17 9.37
N THR A 133 4.46 -15.32 8.76
CA THR A 133 3.86 -16.48 9.41
C THR A 133 4.73 -17.70 9.17
N ALA A 134 5.11 -18.43 10.22
CA ALA A 134 5.91 -19.64 10.10
C ALA A 134 5.35 -20.76 11.00
N THR A 135 5.28 -21.97 10.46
CA THR A 135 4.91 -23.17 11.22
C THR A 135 6.16 -23.80 11.83
N GLU A 136 5.97 -24.56 12.93
CA GLU A 136 7.03 -25.33 13.60
C GLU A 136 8.23 -24.47 14.05
N LYS A 137 7.98 -23.20 14.34
CA LYS A 137 9.00 -22.24 14.75
C LYS A 137 8.65 -21.62 16.08
N GLU A 138 9.58 -21.69 17.02
CA GLU A 138 9.49 -20.99 18.29
C GLU A 138 9.68 -19.49 18.11
N VAL A 139 9.23 -18.71 19.09
CA VAL A 139 9.48 -17.27 19.11
C VAL A 139 10.98 -17.02 19.23
N PRO A 140 11.62 -16.33 18.26
CA PRO A 140 13.05 -16.13 18.31
C PRO A 140 13.44 -15.20 19.46
N THR A 141 14.54 -15.50 20.15
CA THR A 141 15.04 -14.65 21.24
C THR A 141 15.71 -13.39 20.71
N ALA A 142 15.89 -12.36 21.55
CA ALA A 142 16.70 -11.19 21.20
C ALA A 142 18.11 -11.58 20.74
N LYS A 143 18.73 -12.53 21.44
CA LYS A 143 20.04 -13.10 21.09
C LYS A 143 20.05 -13.71 19.68
N TYR A 144 19.02 -14.48 19.32
CA TYR A 144 18.90 -15.03 17.96
C TYR A 144 19.00 -13.93 16.90
N TRP A 145 18.26 -12.84 17.06
CA TRP A 145 18.29 -11.75 16.08
C TRP A 145 19.67 -11.13 15.96
N ILE A 146 20.29 -10.78 17.08
CA ILE A 146 21.64 -10.19 17.11
C ILE A 146 22.62 -11.10 16.36
N GLU A 147 22.63 -12.41 16.64
CA GLU A 147 23.49 -13.38 15.97
C GLU A 147 23.20 -13.49 14.46
N GLN A 148 21.94 -13.37 14.03
CA GLN A 148 21.61 -13.40 12.60
C GLN A 148 22.07 -12.13 11.87
N PHE A 149 21.95 -10.95 12.49
CA PHE A 149 22.46 -9.71 11.92
C PHE A 149 23.99 -9.69 11.88
N GLU A 150 24.65 -10.20 12.92
CA GLU A 150 26.11 -10.30 12.99
C GLU A 150 26.67 -11.21 11.88
N LYS A 151 26.00 -12.32 11.56
CA LYS A 151 26.34 -13.17 10.40
C LYS A 151 26.27 -12.45 9.05
N ASN A 152 25.55 -11.33 8.99
CA ASN A 152 25.46 -10.45 7.82
C ASN A 152 26.35 -9.21 7.98
N GLY A 153 27.30 -9.21 8.92
CA GLY A 153 28.29 -8.16 9.12
C GLY A 153 27.78 -6.93 9.86
N ILE A 154 26.64 -7.01 10.54
CA ILE A 154 26.07 -5.87 11.26
C ILE A 154 25.97 -6.15 12.75
N GLU A 155 26.67 -5.34 13.53
CA GLU A 155 26.52 -5.32 14.98
C GLU A 155 25.25 -4.54 15.36
N THR A 156 24.38 -5.21 16.10
CA THR A 156 23.07 -4.68 16.47
C THR A 156 22.78 -4.86 17.95
N GLY A 157 21.84 -4.06 18.47
CA GLY A 157 21.34 -4.17 19.82
C GLY A 157 19.87 -3.80 19.92
N PHE A 158 19.23 -4.22 21.01
CA PHE A 158 17.84 -3.93 21.29
C PHE A 158 17.68 -2.66 22.12
N ARG A 159 16.61 -1.91 21.89
CA ARG A 159 16.18 -0.77 22.71
C ARG A 159 14.67 -0.59 22.63
N TYR A 160 14.13 0.16 23.57
CA TYR A 160 12.83 0.80 23.41
C TYR A 160 13.01 2.17 22.71
N PHE A 161 11.92 2.79 22.26
CA PHE A 161 11.96 4.10 21.61
C PHE A 161 12.79 5.09 22.41
N GLU A 162 13.82 5.66 21.78
CA GLU A 162 14.76 6.61 22.39
C GLU A 162 15.49 6.14 23.67
N SER A 163 15.35 4.88 24.10
CA SER A 163 16.01 4.38 25.31
C SER A 163 17.48 4.01 25.09
N GLU A 164 18.22 3.77 26.16
CA GLU A 164 19.52 3.10 26.07
C GLU A 164 19.39 1.66 25.52
N LEU A 165 20.54 1.08 25.16
CA LEU A 165 20.65 -0.32 24.81
C LEU A 165 20.24 -1.22 25.97
N ILE A 166 19.47 -2.26 25.63
CA ILE A 166 19.02 -3.28 26.55
C ILE A 166 19.85 -4.54 26.30
N GLN A 167 20.42 -5.08 27.38
CA GLN A 167 21.10 -6.37 27.33
C GLN A 167 20.14 -7.44 26.83
N SER A 168 20.61 -8.33 25.94
CA SER A 168 19.74 -9.27 25.23
C SER A 168 18.91 -10.17 26.16
N GLU A 169 19.44 -10.48 27.35
CA GLU A 169 18.83 -11.30 28.39
C GLU A 169 17.72 -10.56 29.17
N LYS A 170 17.68 -9.23 29.07
CA LYS A 170 16.70 -8.36 29.73
C LYS A 170 15.57 -7.92 28.80
N VAL A 171 15.67 -8.23 27.50
CA VAL A 171 14.57 -8.00 26.56
C VAL A 171 13.40 -8.93 26.94
N PRO A 172 12.16 -8.41 27.05
CA PRO A 172 11.01 -9.25 27.38
C PRO A 172 10.87 -10.47 26.46
N TYR A 173 10.48 -11.61 27.03
CA TYR A 173 10.30 -12.85 26.29
C TYR A 173 9.10 -13.62 26.84
N PRO A 174 8.24 -14.22 25.98
CA PRO A 174 8.38 -14.32 24.52
C PRO A 174 7.98 -13.05 23.75
N ASP A 175 7.26 -12.13 24.38
CA ASP A 175 6.75 -10.94 23.70
C ASP A 175 7.66 -9.73 23.88
N TYR A 176 8.37 -9.35 22.82
CA TYR A 176 9.15 -8.12 22.71
C TYR A 176 8.58 -7.19 21.63
N SER A 177 7.28 -7.25 21.40
CA SER A 177 6.57 -6.27 20.57
C SER A 177 6.78 -4.87 21.13
N GLY A 178 6.90 -3.87 20.26
CA GLY A 178 7.18 -2.49 20.68
C GLY A 178 8.68 -2.16 20.80
N TYR A 179 9.58 -3.13 20.63
CA TYR A 179 11.02 -2.92 20.69
C TYR A 179 11.63 -2.70 19.30
N PHE A 180 12.80 -2.07 19.28
CA PHE A 180 13.62 -1.89 18.10
C PHE A 180 14.88 -2.73 18.20
N ILE A 181 15.32 -3.27 17.07
CA ILE A 181 16.72 -3.64 16.85
C ILE A 181 17.38 -2.56 16.00
N GLN A 182 18.56 -2.10 16.41
CA GLN A 182 19.26 -0.97 15.79
C GLN A 182 20.75 -1.27 15.63
N ILE A 183 21.38 -0.65 14.63
CA ILE A 183 22.82 -0.72 14.40
C ILE A 183 23.54 0.03 15.52
N LEU A 184 24.51 -0.61 16.20
CA LEU A 184 25.13 -0.05 17.41
C LEU A 184 25.76 1.32 17.20
N ASN A 185 26.46 1.51 16.08
CA ASN A 185 27.15 2.78 15.77
C ASN A 185 26.19 3.93 15.41
N LYS A 186 24.88 3.68 15.27
CA LYS A 186 23.87 4.71 14.96
C LYS A 186 22.99 5.07 16.15
N ILE A 187 23.17 4.43 17.30
CA ILE A 187 22.27 4.62 18.45
C ILE A 187 22.29 6.06 18.98
N SER A 188 23.42 6.75 18.88
CA SER A 188 23.56 8.16 19.21
C SER A 188 23.03 9.11 18.12
N GLU A 189 22.74 8.61 16.93
CA GLU A 189 22.37 9.41 15.75
C GLU A 189 20.89 9.28 15.39
N THR A 190 20.33 8.07 15.52
CA THR A 190 18.94 7.78 15.16
C THR A 190 18.15 7.23 16.33
N GLN A 191 16.86 7.57 16.36
CA GLN A 191 15.94 7.21 17.45
C GLN A 191 15.25 5.86 17.23
N LYS A 192 15.28 5.37 15.99
CA LYS A 192 14.56 4.19 15.52
C LYS A 192 15.50 3.27 14.75
N GLY A 193 15.12 2.01 14.71
CA GLY A 193 15.73 0.97 13.88
C GLY A 193 14.65 0.15 13.20
N LEU A 194 14.87 -1.15 13.12
CA LEU A 194 13.84 -2.10 12.72
C LEU A 194 12.92 -2.39 13.91
N PHE A 195 11.65 -2.06 13.76
CA PHE A 195 10.62 -2.17 14.78
C PHE A 195 9.89 -3.51 14.71
N PHE A 196 9.65 -4.13 15.86
CA PHE A 196 8.78 -5.30 15.99
C PHE A 196 7.37 -4.83 16.35
N LYS A 197 6.47 -4.75 15.36
CA LYS A 197 5.06 -4.36 15.56
C LYS A 197 4.34 -5.37 16.44
N PHE A 198 4.58 -6.65 16.18
CA PHE A 198 4.10 -7.76 17.00
C PHE A 198 5.04 -8.96 16.86
N VAL A 199 5.10 -9.79 17.89
CA VAL A 199 5.73 -11.11 17.88
C VAL A 199 4.96 -12.05 18.81
N GLY A 200 4.65 -13.25 18.32
CA GLY A 200 4.02 -14.26 19.17
C GLY A 200 3.58 -15.51 18.42
N ILE A 201 3.05 -16.48 19.16
CA ILE A 201 2.41 -17.66 18.59
C ILE A 201 0.90 -17.46 18.62
N GLU A 202 0.25 -17.59 17.47
CA GLU A 202 -1.20 -17.56 17.34
C GLU A 202 -1.68 -18.81 16.60
N LYS A 203 -2.61 -19.56 17.19
CA LYS A 203 -3.15 -20.82 16.62
C LYS A 203 -2.06 -21.82 16.20
N GLY A 204 -0.94 -21.86 16.92
CA GLY A 204 0.18 -22.76 16.66
C GLY A 204 1.18 -22.27 15.59
N GLU A 205 0.99 -21.06 15.06
CA GLU A 205 1.89 -20.46 14.08
C GLU A 205 2.63 -19.26 14.69
N LEU A 206 3.92 -19.14 14.40
CA LEU A 206 4.69 -17.94 14.70
C LEU A 206 4.22 -16.81 13.80
N ARG A 207 3.92 -15.65 14.39
CA ARG A 207 3.56 -14.41 13.70
C ARG A 207 4.50 -13.29 14.12
N ILE A 208 5.09 -12.61 13.14
CA ILE A 208 5.96 -11.46 13.37
C ILE A 208 5.64 -10.34 12.38
N GLY A 209 5.46 -9.12 12.88
CA GLY A 209 5.32 -7.91 12.07
C GLY A 209 6.56 -7.04 12.21
N PHE A 210 7.20 -6.72 11.08
CA PHE A 210 8.35 -5.82 11.03
C PHE A 210 7.97 -4.50 10.38
N GLU A 211 8.50 -3.41 10.91
CA GLU A 211 8.45 -2.09 10.28
C GLU A 211 9.84 -1.46 10.26
N ASN A 212 10.23 -0.93 9.11
CA ASN A 212 11.42 -0.09 8.99
C ASN A 212 11.13 1.30 9.54
N GLY A 213 11.56 1.55 10.78
CA GLY A 213 11.44 2.86 11.44
C GLY A 213 12.59 3.81 11.16
N ASP A 214 13.65 3.35 10.50
CA ASP A 214 14.86 4.11 10.17
C ASP A 214 14.83 4.60 8.71
N GLU A 215 15.51 5.72 8.42
CA GLU A 215 15.72 6.17 7.03
C GLU A 215 16.58 5.17 6.26
N ASN A 216 17.54 4.54 6.95
CA ASN A 216 18.38 3.50 6.39
C ASN A 216 17.66 2.13 6.41
N LYS A 217 17.46 1.56 5.21
CA LYS A 217 16.75 0.28 5.01
C LYS A 217 17.62 -0.96 5.17
N GLU A 218 18.86 -0.84 5.60
CA GLU A 218 19.83 -1.95 5.68
C GLU A 218 19.35 -3.08 6.60
N LEU A 219 18.91 -2.76 7.82
CA LEU A 219 18.34 -3.75 8.73
C LEU A 219 17.09 -4.41 8.15
N PHE A 220 16.25 -3.65 7.45
CA PHE A 220 15.04 -4.17 6.82
C PHE A 220 15.36 -5.15 5.69
N LYS A 221 16.37 -4.85 4.85
CA LYS A 221 16.84 -5.78 3.81
C LYS A 221 17.40 -7.07 4.39
N ILE A 222 18.18 -6.97 5.47
CA ILE A 222 18.77 -8.16 6.10
C ILE A 222 17.70 -8.99 6.79
N VAL A 223 16.72 -8.40 7.48
CA VAL A 223 15.65 -9.18 8.09
C VAL A 223 14.82 -9.91 7.04
N GLN A 224 14.55 -9.27 5.90
CA GLN A 224 13.90 -9.89 4.75
C GLN A 224 14.66 -11.13 4.26
N LEU A 225 16.00 -11.06 4.21
CA LEU A 225 16.86 -12.19 3.86
C LEU A 225 16.85 -13.29 4.95
N ILE A 226 16.90 -12.92 6.22
CA ILE A 226 16.89 -13.89 7.34
C ILE A 226 15.60 -14.72 7.28
N VAL A 227 14.45 -14.05 7.18
CA VAL A 227 13.14 -14.72 7.23
C VAL A 227 12.80 -15.45 5.92
N SER A 228 13.33 -15.02 4.77
CA SER A 228 13.15 -15.75 3.49
C SER A 228 13.84 -17.11 3.49
N ASN A 229 14.91 -17.27 4.27
CA ASN A 229 15.61 -18.55 4.44
C ASN A 229 14.94 -19.50 5.46
N TRP A 230 13.85 -19.09 6.10
CA TRP A 230 13.11 -19.97 7.01
C TRP A 230 12.30 -21.02 6.24
N LYS A 231 12.16 -22.21 6.83
CA LYS A 231 11.27 -23.26 6.30
C LYS A 231 9.81 -22.93 6.60
N ASN A 232 8.90 -23.44 5.76
CA ASN A 232 7.46 -23.35 5.93
C ASN A 232 6.96 -21.95 6.33
N THR A 233 7.56 -20.93 5.70
CA THR A 233 7.33 -19.52 6.02
C THR A 233 6.55 -18.85 4.90
N THR A 234 5.52 -18.11 5.30
CA THR A 234 4.78 -17.16 4.48
C THR A 234 5.23 -15.75 4.85
N ILE A 235 5.45 -14.92 3.84
CA ILE A 235 5.87 -13.53 3.98
C ILE A 235 4.87 -12.70 3.19
N ASN A 236 4.16 -11.79 3.86
CA ASN A 236 3.31 -10.81 3.21
C ASN A 236 4.04 -9.48 3.16
N SER A 237 4.16 -8.91 1.97
CA SER A 237 4.68 -7.56 1.76
C SER A 237 3.72 -6.80 0.86
N GLY A 238 3.18 -5.70 1.38
CA GLY A 238 2.05 -5.02 0.74
C GLY A 238 0.88 -5.97 0.57
N ASN A 239 0.37 -6.10 -0.67
CA ASN A 239 -0.72 -7.01 -0.98
C ASN A 239 -0.26 -8.35 -1.59
N VAL A 240 1.05 -8.61 -1.59
CA VAL A 240 1.63 -9.82 -2.14
C VAL A 240 2.00 -10.78 -1.02
N LYS A 241 1.51 -12.01 -1.14
CA LYS A 241 1.91 -13.14 -0.31
C LYS A 241 3.05 -13.90 -0.99
N PHE A 242 4.05 -14.33 -0.24
CA PHE A 242 5.17 -15.14 -0.75
C PHE A 242 5.38 -16.35 0.14
N LEU A 243 5.82 -17.46 -0.44
CA LEU A 243 6.60 -18.46 0.30
C LEU A 243 8.03 -17.96 0.48
N GLY A 244 8.74 -18.42 1.52
CA GLY A 244 10.12 -17.98 1.81
C GLY A 244 11.06 -18.02 0.59
N LYS A 245 11.02 -19.11 -0.20
CA LYS A 245 11.82 -19.24 -1.44
C LYS A 245 11.41 -18.25 -2.53
N GLU A 246 10.11 -18.04 -2.72
CA GLU A 246 9.60 -17.06 -3.69
C GLU A 246 10.03 -15.64 -3.31
N PHE A 247 9.99 -15.31 -2.01
CA PHE A 247 10.43 -14.00 -1.54
C PHE A 247 11.94 -13.80 -1.73
N LYS A 248 12.73 -14.85 -1.51
CA LYS A 248 14.18 -14.79 -1.77
C LYS A 248 14.47 -14.52 -3.25
N GLU A 249 13.82 -15.24 -4.15
CA GLU A 249 13.94 -15.02 -5.60
C GLU A 249 13.50 -13.60 -6.01
N PHE A 250 12.43 -13.09 -5.39
CA PHE A 250 12.00 -11.71 -5.57
C PHE A 250 13.05 -10.70 -5.11
N LEU A 251 13.66 -10.89 -3.93
CA LEU A 251 14.70 -10.00 -3.42
C LEU A 251 15.96 -9.99 -4.30
N GLU A 252 16.29 -11.13 -4.91
CA GLU A 252 17.48 -11.29 -5.75
C GLU A 252 17.27 -10.77 -7.18
N ASN A 253 16.10 -11.05 -7.77
CA ASN A 253 15.86 -10.87 -9.21
C ASN A 253 14.66 -9.98 -9.55
N GLY A 254 13.87 -9.55 -8.57
CA GLY A 254 12.63 -8.78 -8.79
C GLY A 254 11.48 -9.58 -9.40
N ILE A 255 11.57 -10.92 -9.36
CA ILE A 255 10.59 -11.84 -9.96
C ILE A 255 9.48 -12.14 -8.95
N TYR A 256 8.23 -11.91 -9.33
CA TYR A 256 7.08 -12.26 -8.49
C TYR A 256 6.83 -13.77 -8.48
N PRO A 257 6.05 -14.30 -7.52
CA PRO A 257 5.62 -15.68 -7.58
C PRO A 257 4.95 -15.99 -8.92
N GLU A 258 5.20 -17.18 -9.48
CA GLU A 258 4.76 -17.56 -10.83
C GLU A 258 3.29 -17.27 -11.11
N ARG A 259 2.43 -17.45 -10.09
CA ARG A 259 0.99 -17.18 -10.15
C ARG A 259 0.63 -15.70 -10.38
N ILE A 260 1.48 -14.76 -9.98
CA ILE A 260 1.34 -13.32 -10.22
C ILE A 260 2.10 -12.94 -11.49
N GLU A 261 3.31 -13.47 -11.65
CA GLU A 261 4.20 -13.18 -12.79
C GLU A 261 3.52 -13.46 -14.15
N LYS A 262 2.73 -14.53 -14.25
CA LYS A 262 1.98 -14.89 -15.46
C LYS A 262 0.90 -13.89 -15.86
N ILE A 263 0.35 -13.13 -14.91
CA ILE A 263 -0.77 -12.22 -15.12
C ILE A 263 -0.37 -10.76 -14.97
N LYS A 264 0.91 -10.49 -14.70
CA LYS A 264 1.39 -9.13 -14.43
C LYS A 264 1.44 -8.16 -15.60
N ASN A 265 0.98 -8.58 -16.77
CA ASN A 265 0.87 -7.72 -17.95
C ASN A 265 -0.55 -7.75 -18.54
N VAL A 266 -1.52 -8.38 -17.84
CA VAL A 266 -2.92 -8.51 -18.28
C VAL A 266 -3.78 -7.34 -17.78
N TRP A 267 -3.15 -6.31 -17.22
CA TRP A 267 -3.84 -5.24 -16.50
C TRP A 267 -4.54 -4.20 -17.38
#